data_AF-A0A955WWK7-F1
#
_entry.id   AF-A0A955WWK7-F1
#
_cell.length_a   1.000
_cell.length_b   1.000
_cell.length_c   1.000
_cell.angle_alpha   90.00
_cell.angle_beta   90.00
_cell.angle_gamma   90.00
#
_symmetry.space_group_name_H-M   'P 1'
#
loop_
_entity.id
_entity.type
_entity.pdbx_description
1 polymer ?
#
loop_
_entity_poly.entity_id
_entity_poly.type
_entity_poly.pdbx_seq_one_letter_code
_entity_poly.pdbx_strand_id
1 'polypeptide(L)'
;MGSNSPRREPAPPDFIERVDEDAQKVLRRLNQFDYHGFLVGGGVRDLLLGGTPKDFDVATSARPQEVRKLFRNCRLIGRRFRLAHILFTGGKVIETATFRAKPAEVNRDGALITDDNEFGTPESDAHRRDFTVNALFYDYADDVVLDYVGGLDDLEKRLLRTIGDPVVRFKEDPVRILRAVKFA
;
A
#
# COMPACT_ATOMS: atom_id res chain seq x y z
N MET A 1 -18.76 13.26 -8.62
CA MET A 1 -19.06 12.49 -9.85
C MET A 1 -18.31 11.18 -9.75
N GLY A 2 -19.05 10.06 -9.65
CA GLY A 2 -18.54 8.68 -9.64
C GLY A 2 -17.61 8.30 -8.49
N SER A 3 -18.15 7.96 -7.30
CA SER A 3 -17.43 7.04 -6.42
C SER A 3 -17.45 5.67 -7.10
N ASN A 4 -16.55 5.44 -8.06
CA ASN A 4 -16.36 4.10 -8.57
C ASN A 4 -15.77 3.30 -7.41
N SER A 5 -16.62 2.49 -6.78
CA SER A 5 -16.15 1.46 -5.86
C SER A 5 -15.03 0.67 -6.53
N PRO A 6 -14.00 0.26 -5.77
CA PRO A 6 -12.92 -0.53 -6.35
C PRO A 6 -13.50 -1.79 -6.99
N ARG A 7 -12.82 -2.28 -8.03
CA ARG A 7 -13.01 -3.66 -8.44
C ARG A 7 -12.60 -4.54 -7.27
N ARG A 8 -13.44 -5.52 -6.94
CA ARG A 8 -13.21 -6.50 -5.88
C ARG A 8 -13.22 -7.87 -6.52
N GLU A 9 -12.11 -8.59 -6.39
CA GLU A 9 -12.01 -10.00 -6.82
C GLU A 9 -11.69 -10.86 -5.61
N PRO A 10 -12.31 -12.04 -5.43
CA PRO A 10 -11.88 -13.01 -4.44
C PRO A 10 -10.38 -13.30 -4.59
N ALA A 11 -9.66 -13.42 -3.48
CA ALA A 11 -8.28 -13.87 -3.56
C ALA A 11 -8.24 -15.31 -4.09
N PRO A 12 -7.17 -15.69 -4.84
CA PRO A 12 -6.98 -17.07 -5.27
C PRO A 12 -7.01 -18.04 -4.07
N PRO A 13 -7.38 -19.32 -4.29
CA PRO A 13 -7.19 -20.35 -3.28
C PRO A 13 -5.75 -20.37 -2.77
N ASP A 14 -5.59 -20.67 -1.49
CA ASP A 14 -4.31 -20.72 -0.79
C ASP A 14 -3.53 -19.38 -0.71
N PHE A 15 -4.17 -18.24 -1.03
CA PHE A 15 -3.48 -16.94 -1.04
C PHE A 15 -2.96 -16.59 0.34
N ILE A 16 -3.80 -16.70 1.38
CA ILE A 16 -3.43 -16.34 2.74
C ILE A 16 -2.38 -17.30 3.32
N GLU A 17 -2.43 -18.58 2.96
CA GLU A 17 -1.47 -19.61 3.36
C GLU A 17 -0.07 -19.31 2.82
N ARG A 18 0.01 -18.62 1.69
CA ARG A 18 1.27 -18.16 1.08
C ARG A 18 1.73 -16.80 1.58
N VAL A 19 0.90 -16.11 2.38
CA VAL A 19 1.31 -14.89 3.10
C VAL A 19 2.12 -15.29 4.32
N ASP A 20 3.23 -14.59 4.51
CA ASP A 20 4.08 -14.75 5.68
C ASP A 20 3.32 -14.62 7.02
N GLU A 21 3.56 -15.54 7.95
CA GLU A 21 2.83 -15.60 9.23
C GLU A 21 2.91 -14.31 10.06
N ASP A 22 4.04 -13.61 10.02
CA ASP A 22 4.21 -12.37 10.79
C ASP A 22 3.46 -11.21 10.13
N ALA A 23 3.42 -11.16 8.80
CA ALA A 23 2.54 -10.23 8.08
C ALA A 23 1.07 -10.51 8.44
N GLN A 24 0.64 -11.77 8.46
CA GLN A 24 -0.71 -12.12 8.91
C GLN A 24 -0.99 -11.71 10.36
N LYS A 25 -0.01 -11.86 11.28
CA LYS A 25 -0.14 -11.41 12.67
C LYS A 25 -0.37 -9.89 12.74
N VAL A 26 0.30 -9.12 11.89
CA VAL A 26 0.10 -7.67 11.81
C VAL A 26 -1.31 -7.34 11.34
N LEU A 27 -1.77 -7.95 10.25
CA LEU A 27 -3.12 -7.75 9.70
C LEU A 27 -4.21 -8.11 10.71
N ARG A 28 -4.10 -9.29 11.35
CA ARG A 28 -5.03 -9.74 12.40
C ARG A 28 -5.11 -8.73 13.54
N ARG A 29 -3.97 -8.25 14.02
CA ARG A 29 -3.93 -7.33 15.17
C ARG A 29 -4.46 -5.94 14.82
N LEU A 30 -4.28 -5.46 13.59
CA LEU A 30 -4.92 -4.21 13.14
C LEU A 30 -6.44 -4.36 13.13
N ASN A 31 -6.96 -5.43 12.51
CA ASN A 31 -8.39 -5.71 12.43
C ASN A 31 -9.03 -5.90 13.81
N GLN A 32 -8.36 -6.57 14.76
CA GLN A 32 -8.83 -6.74 16.14
C GLN A 32 -9.04 -5.42 16.90
N PHE A 33 -8.44 -4.33 16.45
CA PHE A 33 -8.55 -2.99 17.04
C PHE A 33 -9.27 -2.03 16.09
N ASP A 34 -10.13 -2.54 15.22
CA ASP A 34 -10.98 -1.79 14.29
C ASP A 34 -10.21 -0.90 13.30
N TYR A 35 -8.95 -1.25 13.02
CA TYR A 35 -8.19 -0.64 11.94
C TYR A 35 -8.21 -1.54 10.70
N HIS A 36 -8.44 -0.92 9.55
CA HIS A 36 -8.28 -1.61 8.27
C HIS A 36 -6.79 -1.82 8.00
N GLY A 37 -6.40 -3.07 7.72
CA GLY A 37 -5.04 -3.45 7.34
C GLY A 37 -5.07 -4.26 6.06
N PHE A 38 -4.26 -3.87 5.08
CA PHE A 38 -4.17 -4.50 3.77
C PHE A 38 -2.73 -4.91 3.49
N LEU A 39 -2.52 -6.06 2.86
CA LEU A 39 -1.26 -6.27 2.14
C LEU A 39 -1.28 -5.45 0.86
N VAL A 40 -0.11 -4.96 0.45
CA VAL A 40 0.02 -4.09 -0.72
C VAL A 40 1.29 -4.35 -1.50
N GLY A 41 1.38 -3.77 -2.69
CA GLY A 41 2.64 -3.68 -3.42
C GLY A 41 3.06 -4.97 -4.10
N GLY A 42 4.38 -5.18 -4.16
CA GLY A 42 4.99 -6.31 -4.89
C GLY A 42 4.55 -7.66 -4.35
N GLY A 43 4.34 -7.80 -3.03
CA GLY A 43 3.91 -9.07 -2.44
C GLY A 43 2.55 -9.53 -2.94
N VAL A 44 1.56 -8.63 -3.04
CA VAL A 44 0.23 -8.96 -3.60
C VAL A 44 0.33 -9.37 -5.06
N ARG A 45 1.06 -8.58 -5.86
CA ARG A 45 1.33 -8.86 -7.28
C ARG A 45 1.97 -10.23 -7.47
N ASP A 46 3.03 -10.53 -6.73
CA ASP A 46 3.80 -11.75 -6.87
C ASP A 46 2.96 -12.97 -6.46
N LEU A 47 2.15 -12.86 -5.41
CA LEU A 47 1.23 -13.93 -5.01
C LEU A 47 0.18 -14.23 -6.08
N LEU A 48 -0.43 -13.18 -6.66
CA LEU A 48 -1.42 -13.30 -7.74
C LEU A 48 -0.84 -13.94 -9.01
N LEU A 49 0.44 -13.72 -9.28
CA LEU A 49 1.17 -14.37 -10.37
C LEU A 49 1.62 -15.80 -10.05
N GLY A 50 1.33 -16.32 -8.85
CA GLY A 50 1.79 -17.64 -8.40
C GLY A 50 3.25 -17.69 -7.95
N GLY A 51 3.93 -16.54 -7.81
CA GLY A 51 5.31 -16.43 -7.34
C GLY A 51 5.45 -16.35 -5.81
N THR A 52 6.68 -16.31 -5.32
CA THR A 52 6.98 -16.18 -3.89
C THR A 52 7.47 -14.75 -3.59
N PRO A 53 6.72 -13.95 -2.82
CA PRO A 53 7.17 -12.62 -2.40
C PRO A 53 8.48 -12.64 -1.62
N LYS A 54 9.30 -11.60 -1.79
CA LYS A 54 10.53 -11.41 -1.00
C LYS A 54 10.27 -10.72 0.33
N ASP A 55 9.27 -9.85 0.34
CA ASP A 55 8.86 -8.98 1.41
C ASP A 55 7.33 -8.79 1.37
N PHE A 56 6.77 -8.40 2.52
CA PHE A 56 5.36 -8.09 2.68
C PHE A 56 5.22 -6.72 3.34
N ASP A 57 4.52 -5.82 2.64
CA ASP A 57 4.19 -4.50 3.13
C ASP A 57 2.72 -4.44 3.53
N VAL A 58 2.44 -3.70 4.60
CA VAL A 58 1.09 -3.44 5.09
C VAL A 58 0.74 -1.97 4.91
N ALA A 59 -0.44 -1.69 4.35
CA ALA A 59 -1.06 -0.37 4.40
C ALA A 59 -2.24 -0.40 5.38
N THR A 60 -2.43 0.67 6.16
CA THR A 60 -3.47 0.70 7.20
C THR A 60 -4.13 2.05 7.40
N SER A 61 -5.35 2.05 7.94
CA SER A 61 -6.01 3.26 8.45
C SER A 61 -5.38 3.77 9.76
N ALA A 62 -4.68 2.91 10.50
CA ALA A 62 -4.04 3.28 11.77
C ALA A 62 -2.92 4.30 11.53
N ARG A 63 -2.92 5.39 12.30
CA ARG A 63 -1.88 6.41 12.29
C ARG A 63 -0.57 5.83 12.85
N PRO A 64 0.61 6.41 12.52
CA PRO A 64 1.88 5.83 12.94
C PRO A 64 2.00 5.64 14.47
N GLN A 65 1.46 6.59 15.24
CA GLN A 65 1.46 6.48 16.71
C GLN A 65 0.48 5.43 17.23
N GLU A 66 -0.63 5.17 16.53
CA GLU A 66 -1.58 4.11 16.87
C GLU A 66 -0.95 2.74 16.58
N VAL A 67 -0.30 2.57 15.42
CA VAL A 67 0.51 1.38 15.13
C VAL A 67 1.57 1.16 16.21
N ARG A 68 2.29 2.21 16.62
CA ARG A 68 3.28 2.11 17.71
C ARG A 68 2.66 1.67 19.04
N LYS A 69 1.44 2.11 19.37
CA LYS A 69 0.72 1.68 20.58
C LYS A 69 0.29 0.22 20.49
N LEU A 70 -0.18 -0.23 19.31
CA LEU A 70 -0.61 -1.61 19.08
C LEU A 70 0.55 -2.60 19.15
N PHE A 71 1.73 -2.21 18.63
CA PHE A 71 2.88 -3.07 18.49
C PHE A 71 4.05 -2.55 19.33
N ARG A 72 4.28 -3.14 20.51
CA ARG A 72 5.38 -2.72 21.42
C ARG A 72 6.77 -2.85 20.80
N ASN A 73 6.91 -3.75 19.83
CA ASN A 73 8.10 -3.99 19.00
C ASN A 73 8.18 -3.09 17.75
N CYS A 74 7.38 -2.02 17.67
CA CYS A 74 7.38 -1.07 16.56
C CYS A 74 8.44 0.04 16.72
N ARG A 75 9.16 0.30 15.63
CA ARG A 75 10.02 1.49 15.47
C ARG A 75 9.44 2.39 14.39
N LEU A 76 9.27 3.68 14.71
CA LEU A 76 8.87 4.67 13.71
C LEU A 76 10.12 5.22 13.03
N ILE A 77 10.16 5.13 11.71
CA ILE A 77 11.26 5.55 10.84
C ILE A 77 10.79 6.72 9.97
N GLY A 78 11.68 7.68 9.73
CA GLY A 78 11.41 8.87 8.91
C GLY A 78 10.85 10.05 9.69
N ARG A 79 11.17 11.28 9.23
CA ARG A 79 10.72 12.53 9.87
C ARG A 79 9.36 12.99 9.34
N ARG A 80 9.20 13.02 8.02
CA ARG A 80 7.98 13.49 7.33
C ARG A 80 7.02 12.35 7.00
N PHE A 81 7.54 11.27 6.40
CA PHE A 81 6.76 10.06 6.13
C PHE A 81 7.10 9.03 7.20
N ARG A 82 6.34 9.02 8.29
CA ARG A 82 6.59 8.08 9.40
C ARG A 82 6.13 6.68 8.97
N LEU A 83 7.08 5.80 8.66
CA LEU A 83 6.86 4.37 8.44
C LEU A 83 6.97 3.63 9.77
N ALA A 84 6.06 2.69 10.04
CA ALA A 84 6.13 1.84 11.22
C ALA A 84 6.79 0.52 10.84
N HIS A 85 7.96 0.22 11.44
CA HIS A 85 8.68 -1.03 11.26
C HIS A 85 8.36 -1.93 12.45
N ILE A 86 7.58 -2.99 12.22
CA ILE A 86 7.24 -3.97 13.25
C ILE A 86 8.29 -5.07 13.20
N LEU A 87 9.06 -5.21 14.29
CA LEU A 87 10.24 -6.07 14.33
C LEU A 87 9.91 -7.46 14.88
N PHE A 88 10.28 -8.49 14.13
CA PHE A 88 10.11 -9.89 14.52
C PHE A 88 11.47 -10.56 14.80
N THR A 89 11.43 -11.77 15.33
CA THR A 89 12.61 -12.59 15.59
C THR A 89 13.41 -12.84 14.30
N GLY A 90 14.74 -12.97 14.42
CA GLY A 90 15.60 -13.16 13.25
C GLY A 90 15.88 -11.89 12.43
N GLY A 91 15.54 -10.71 12.96
CA GLY A 91 15.80 -9.42 12.31
C GLY A 91 14.79 -9.05 11.21
N LYS A 92 13.74 -9.85 11.05
CA LYS A 92 12.67 -9.61 10.09
C LYS A 92 11.85 -8.38 10.45
N VAL A 93 11.41 -7.66 9.43
CA VAL A 93 10.64 -6.44 9.56
C VAL A 93 9.40 -6.55 8.69
N ILE A 94 8.24 -6.22 9.25
CA ILE A 94 7.05 -5.92 8.46
C ILE A 94 6.90 -4.40 8.43
N GLU A 95 7.00 -3.82 7.23
CA GLU A 95 6.73 -2.40 7.04
C GLU A 95 5.23 -2.15 7.06
N THR A 96 4.80 -1.16 7.84
CA THR A 96 3.40 -0.79 7.98
C THR A 96 3.27 0.72 7.81
N ALA A 97 2.55 1.13 6.78
CA ALA A 97 2.36 2.53 6.42
C ALA A 97 0.90 2.93 6.54
N THR A 98 0.63 4.10 7.11
CA THR A 98 -0.72 4.67 7.08
C THR A 98 -1.06 5.12 5.66
N PHE A 99 -2.33 5.01 5.25
CA PHE A 99 -2.78 5.47 3.94
C PHE A 99 -2.40 6.92 3.69
N ARG A 100 -1.94 7.15 2.47
CA ARG A 100 -1.51 8.44 1.97
C ARG A 100 -2.71 9.24 1.48
N ALA A 101 -2.96 10.42 2.06
CA ALA A 101 -3.97 11.34 1.56
C ALA A 101 -3.61 11.94 0.20
N LYS A 102 -4.59 12.53 -0.48
CA LYS A 102 -4.33 13.37 -1.65
C LYS A 102 -3.46 14.56 -1.23
N PRO A 103 -2.56 15.05 -2.09
CA PRO A 103 -1.84 16.29 -1.81
C PRO A 103 -2.86 17.40 -1.53
N ALA A 104 -2.64 18.18 -0.47
CA ALA A 104 -3.48 19.34 -0.18
C ALA A 104 -3.51 20.28 -1.39
N GLU A 105 -4.69 20.78 -1.74
CA GLU A 105 -4.80 21.83 -2.76
C GLU A 105 -4.06 23.07 -2.25
N VAL A 106 -3.13 23.59 -3.05
CA VAL A 106 -2.47 24.85 -2.75
C VAL A 106 -3.49 25.95 -3.02
N ASN A 107 -3.89 26.70 -1.99
CA ASN A 107 -4.73 27.87 -2.19
C ASN A 107 -4.03 28.88 -3.11
N ARG A 108 -4.82 29.71 -3.82
CA ARG A 108 -4.31 30.72 -4.77
C ARG A 108 -3.26 31.69 -4.19
N ASP A 109 -3.15 31.78 -2.87
CA ASP A 109 -2.22 32.65 -2.15
C ASP A 109 -0.88 31.96 -1.78
N GLY A 110 -0.62 30.74 -2.26
CA GLY A 110 0.66 30.04 -2.06
C GLY A 110 0.85 29.47 -0.65
N ALA A 111 -0.14 29.59 0.23
CA ALA A 111 -0.16 28.92 1.51
C ALA A 111 -0.47 27.43 1.32
N LEU A 112 0.48 26.56 1.69
CA LEU A 112 0.21 25.14 1.88
C LEU A 112 -0.82 25.00 3.00
N ILE A 113 -1.98 24.41 2.72
CA ILE A 113 -2.89 23.94 3.76
C ILE A 113 -2.17 22.75 4.42
N THR A 114 -1.42 23.01 5.48
CA THR A 114 -0.79 21.99 6.31
C THR A 114 -1.79 21.56 7.37
N ASP A 115 -2.86 20.90 6.97
CA ASP A 115 -3.58 20.06 7.93
C ASP A 115 -2.80 18.74 8.00
N ASP A 116 -1.80 18.70 8.90
CA ASP A 116 -0.91 17.56 9.15
C ASP A 116 -1.65 16.27 9.62
N ASN A 117 -2.98 16.26 9.55
CA ASN A 117 -3.88 15.19 10.01
C ASN A 117 -4.65 14.47 8.90
N GLU A 118 -4.52 14.86 7.63
CA GLU A 118 -5.18 14.11 6.55
C GLU A 118 -4.41 12.82 6.25
N PHE A 119 -4.88 11.73 6.88
CA PHE A 119 -4.58 10.38 6.45
C PHE A 119 -5.59 9.98 5.37
N GLY A 120 -5.12 9.22 4.39
CA GLY A 120 -5.89 8.92 3.18
C GLY A 120 -6.87 7.75 3.34
N THR A 121 -7.47 7.41 2.21
CA THR A 121 -8.19 6.15 1.98
C THR A 121 -7.30 5.19 1.19
N PRO A 122 -7.65 3.89 1.12
CA PRO A 122 -6.94 2.96 0.22
C PRO A 122 -6.93 3.45 -1.24
N GLU A 123 -8.02 4.07 -1.70
CA GLU A 123 -8.13 4.69 -3.03
C GLU A 123 -7.08 5.80 -3.22
N SER A 124 -7.00 6.75 -2.28
CA SER A 124 -6.02 7.84 -2.41
C SER A 124 -4.58 7.33 -2.31
N ASP A 125 -4.33 6.29 -1.52
CA ASP A 125 -3.02 5.62 -1.46
C ASP A 125 -2.67 4.95 -2.80
N ALA A 126 -3.62 4.21 -3.39
CA ALA A 126 -3.45 3.56 -4.68
C ALA A 126 -3.01 4.56 -5.76
N HIS A 127 -3.68 5.71 -5.85
CA HIS A 127 -3.35 6.75 -6.83
C HIS A 127 -1.98 7.41 -6.62
N ARG A 128 -1.36 7.29 -5.44
CA ARG A 128 -0.02 7.83 -5.18
C ARG A 128 1.12 6.87 -5.55
N ARG A 129 0.81 5.61 -5.86
CA ARG A 129 1.81 4.58 -6.18
C ARG A 129 2.41 4.80 -7.58
N ASP A 130 3.45 4.05 -7.88
CA ASP A 130 4.19 4.17 -9.14
C ASP A 130 3.49 3.44 -10.28
N PHE A 131 3.18 2.16 -10.10
CA PHE A 131 2.61 1.29 -11.14
C PHE A 131 1.28 0.64 -10.73
N THR A 132 0.39 0.43 -11.71
CA THR A 132 -0.96 -0.13 -11.50
C THR A 132 -0.90 -1.50 -10.81
N VAL A 133 -0.04 -2.39 -11.28
CA VAL A 133 0.18 -3.73 -10.70
C VAL A 133 0.74 -3.72 -9.26
N ASN A 134 1.36 -2.62 -8.82
CA ASN A 134 1.87 -2.45 -7.45
C ASN A 134 0.89 -1.70 -6.54
N ALA A 135 -0.29 -1.35 -7.06
CA ALA A 135 -1.36 -0.66 -6.36
C ALA A 135 -2.57 -1.56 -6.07
N LEU A 136 -2.35 -2.88 -6.10
CA LEU A 136 -3.31 -3.86 -5.62
C LEU A 136 -3.23 -3.97 -4.09
N PHE A 137 -4.40 -4.10 -3.48
CA PHE A 137 -4.56 -4.24 -2.02
C PHE A 137 -5.25 -5.57 -1.75
N TYR A 138 -4.69 -6.39 -0.87
CA TYR A 138 -5.38 -7.57 -0.38
C TYR A 138 -5.97 -7.28 1.00
N ASP A 139 -7.29 -7.41 1.10
CA ASP A 139 -8.08 -7.24 2.31
C ASP A 139 -8.14 -8.57 3.08
N TYR A 140 -7.51 -8.57 4.26
CA TYR A 140 -7.48 -9.74 5.14
C TYR A 140 -8.86 -10.08 5.72
N ALA A 141 -9.73 -9.09 5.92
CA ALA A 141 -11.02 -9.30 6.60
C ALA A 141 -12.03 -9.98 5.68
N ASP A 142 -12.08 -9.53 4.42
CA ASP A 142 -13.05 -9.98 3.42
C ASP A 142 -12.48 -11.03 2.45
N ASP A 143 -11.19 -11.35 2.55
CA ASP A 143 -10.44 -12.25 1.66
C ASP A 143 -10.58 -11.89 0.16
N VAL A 144 -10.40 -10.61 -0.14
CA VAL A 144 -10.51 -10.05 -1.50
C VAL A 144 -9.31 -9.21 -1.87
N VAL A 145 -9.02 -9.16 -3.17
CA VAL A 145 -8.13 -8.16 -3.76
C VAL A 145 -8.96 -6.98 -4.27
N LEU A 146 -8.56 -5.78 -3.85
CA LEU A 146 -9.11 -4.51 -4.26
C LEU A 146 -8.21 -3.86 -5.31
N ASP A 147 -8.83 -3.34 -6.36
CA ASP A 147 -8.17 -2.62 -7.45
C ASP A 147 -8.90 -1.31 -7.75
N TYR A 148 -8.17 -0.21 -7.58
CA TYR A 148 -8.64 1.15 -7.80
C TYR A 148 -8.16 1.76 -9.13
N VAL A 149 -7.21 1.11 -9.82
CA VAL A 149 -6.44 1.73 -10.90
C VAL A 149 -6.28 0.85 -12.15
N GLY A 150 -6.93 -0.31 -12.18
CA GLY A 150 -6.84 -1.27 -13.30
C GLY A 150 -5.59 -2.16 -13.23
N GLY A 151 -5.05 -2.35 -12.03
CA GLY A 151 -3.89 -3.21 -11.80
C GLY A 151 -4.14 -4.68 -12.14
N LEU A 152 -5.36 -5.20 -11.97
CA LEU A 152 -5.67 -6.60 -12.27
C LEU A 152 -5.62 -6.89 -13.77
N ASP A 153 -6.18 -6.00 -14.60
CA ASP A 153 -6.15 -6.14 -16.06
C ASP A 153 -4.73 -5.99 -16.62
N ASP A 154 -3.97 -5.04 -16.08
CA ASP A 154 -2.56 -4.87 -16.45
C ASP A 154 -1.71 -6.07 -15.99
N LEU A 155 -2.04 -6.69 -14.85
CA LEU A 155 -1.38 -7.91 -14.35
C LEU A 155 -1.59 -9.09 -15.31
N GLU A 156 -2.83 -9.32 -15.74
CA GLU A 156 -3.19 -10.37 -16.70
C GLU A 156 -2.45 -10.18 -18.03
N LYS A 157 -2.39 -8.92 -18.51
CA LYS A 157 -1.68 -8.55 -19.75
C LYS A 157 -0.16 -8.50 -19.61
N ARG A 158 0.38 -8.75 -18.40
CA ARG A 158 1.81 -8.58 -18.06
C ARG A 158 2.35 -7.21 -18.46
N LEU A 159 1.57 -6.17 -18.22
CA LEU A 159 1.85 -4.80 -18.60
C LEU A 159 2.26 -3.96 -17.39
N LEU A 160 3.44 -3.34 -17.47
CA LEU A 160 3.86 -2.35 -16.48
C LEU A 160 3.36 -0.96 -16.90
N ARG A 161 2.33 -0.44 -16.22
CA ARG A 161 1.74 0.87 -16.50
C ARG A 161 1.89 1.80 -15.30
N THR A 162 2.29 3.04 -15.54
CA THR A 162 2.33 4.07 -14.50
C THR A 162 0.93 4.55 -14.12
N ILE A 163 0.73 4.89 -12.85
CA ILE A 163 -0.53 5.49 -12.40
C ILE A 163 -0.53 7.00 -12.65
N GLY A 164 -1.50 7.48 -13.43
CA GLY A 164 -1.58 8.86 -13.90
C GLY A 164 -0.67 9.12 -15.11
N ASP A 165 -0.47 10.41 -15.43
CA ASP A 165 0.37 10.83 -16.56
C ASP A 165 1.86 10.53 -16.30
N PRO A 166 2.52 9.67 -17.10
CA PRO A 166 3.94 9.35 -16.93
C PRO A 166 4.84 10.59 -16.97
N VAL A 167 4.56 11.57 -17.84
CA VAL A 167 5.38 12.77 -18.00
C VAL A 167 5.39 13.61 -16.73
N VAL A 168 4.23 13.73 -16.08
CA VAL A 168 4.09 14.45 -14.82
C VAL A 168 4.75 13.67 -13.68
N ARG A 169 4.45 12.38 -13.56
CA ARG A 169 4.96 11.53 -12.46
C ARG A 169 6.48 11.39 -12.47
N PHE A 170 7.10 11.29 -13.64
CA PHE A 170 8.56 11.19 -13.76
C PHE A 170 9.26 12.52 -13.45
N LYS A 171 8.61 13.67 -13.68
CA LYS A 171 9.13 14.96 -13.25
C LYS A 171 9.08 15.13 -11.73
N GLU A 172 8.01 14.65 -11.10
CA GLU A 172 7.84 14.69 -9.64
C GLU A 172 8.82 13.76 -8.91
N ASP A 173 9.03 12.55 -9.42
CA ASP A 173 9.96 11.58 -8.86
C ASP A 173 10.67 10.80 -9.99
N PRO A 174 11.85 11.26 -10.43
CA PRO A 174 12.64 10.59 -11.47
C PRO A 174 13.05 9.16 -11.11
N VAL A 175 13.07 8.79 -9.83
CA VAL A 175 13.41 7.42 -9.38
C VAL A 175 12.39 6.40 -9.91
N ARG A 176 11.17 6.83 -10.24
CA ARG A 176 10.17 5.97 -10.89
C ARG A 176 10.65 5.40 -12.22
N ILE A 177 11.50 6.12 -12.97
CA ILE A 177 12.08 5.61 -14.23
C ILE A 177 13.01 4.43 -13.92
N LEU A 178 13.90 4.58 -12.95
CA LEU A 178 14.82 3.51 -12.54
C LEU A 178 14.05 2.29 -12.00
N ARG A 179 12.94 2.52 -11.29
CA ARG A 179 12.05 1.44 -10.86
C ARG A 179 11.38 0.75 -12.04
N ALA A 180 10.96 1.48 -13.07
CA ALA A 180 10.37 0.89 -14.28
C ALA A 180 11.37 -0.06 -14.96
N VAL A 181 12.62 0.38 -15.13
CA VAL A 181 13.69 -0.43 -15.73
C VAL A 181 14.00 -1.67 -14.89
N LYS A 182 13.96 -1.57 -13.56
CA LYS A 182 14.15 -2.73 -12.66
C LYS A 182 13.11 -3.85 -12.88
N PHE A 183 11.91 -3.51 -13.38
CA PHE A 183 10.84 -4.47 -13.64
C PHE A 183 10.83 -5.01 -15.09
N ALA A 184 11.65 -4.45 -15.98
CA ALA A 184 11.76 -4.86 -17.39
C ALA A 184 12.76 -6.01 -17.60
#